data_AF-A0AAD3DPX2-F1
#
_entry.id   AF-A0AAD3DPX2-F1
#
_cell.length_a   1.000
_cell.length_b   1.000
_cell.length_c   1.000
_cell.angle_alpha   90.00
_cell.angle_beta   90.00
_cell.angle_gamma   90.00
#
_symmetry.space_group_name_H-M   'P 1'
#
loop_
_entity.id
_entity.type
_entity.pdbx_description
1 polymer ?
#
loop_
_entity_poly.entity_id
_entity_poly.type
_entity_poly.pdbx_seq_one_letter_code
_entity_poly.pdbx_strand_id
1 'polypeptide(L)'
;MQPQPEGGDSLAPDAGFEDFLKAALQDIPPDIADQLKTGLLKRYNKPPLEELELCLGRNVPLQKARQILFAPEEEDMRLYPALIAMPPPGAPDNHPQRSVQVCALASLYLVHSRSWERVRPFIEAGGLRQLVTALSHPNPYLASQAMSALLHLTDEEAVFPWHDPPAAADGRGPREGPYALVWRRMYDLSRGGLLISQLLAHRRTPPAFPGAPDMALRLLAFYLSWLRKHFTQDGRLSLSQGLLDLLQRWGQDPAAGQEERQLAEQLHRDFSRFPPAQEPPAAAPTAGAAAGEDASAGNREQQQTYLGGLSGGEEDDGYEVRVVSERTEVNSGPSRDNEAEVLKEQGNAAFRRGDFTSAIHLYSAALDVPVPAEGPRILSEGPRRAAYHANRAAAYMGRAAAAGQLLREGESDTAGHLEGLDLGSHDAVSRHFQAAIIDCDMALDLDPVGAAAAKTCLRKCRALRRLGRVEEAAAAARAALAKHDSSGG
;
A
#
# COMPACT_ATOMS: atom_id res chain seq x y z
N MET A 1 -7.37 54.20 -20.04
CA MET A 1 -7.56 53.01 -20.90
C MET A 1 -7.40 51.79 -20.01
N GLN A 2 -8.51 51.19 -19.58
CA GLN A 2 -8.50 49.87 -18.97
C GLN A 2 -8.30 48.86 -20.10
N PRO A 3 -7.44 47.84 -19.96
CA PRO A 3 -7.31 46.80 -20.97
C PRO A 3 -8.63 46.03 -21.04
N GLN A 4 -9.21 45.95 -22.23
CA GLN A 4 -10.33 45.06 -22.49
C GLN A 4 -9.85 43.61 -22.30
N PRO A 5 -10.65 42.72 -21.67
CA PRO A 5 -10.36 41.30 -21.70
C PRO A 5 -10.47 40.83 -23.14
N GLU A 6 -9.36 40.34 -23.70
CA GLU A 6 -9.37 39.68 -25.00
C GLU A 6 -10.43 38.58 -24.97
N GLY A 7 -11.35 38.63 -25.94
CA GLY A 7 -12.42 37.67 -26.09
C GLY A 7 -11.81 36.29 -26.28
N GLY A 8 -11.95 35.43 -25.28
CA GLY A 8 -11.60 34.03 -25.41
C GLY A 8 -12.51 33.41 -26.46
N ASP A 9 -11.97 33.14 -27.64
CA ASP A 9 -12.64 32.35 -28.67
C ASP A 9 -13.09 31.03 -28.04
N SER A 10 -14.40 30.89 -27.86
CA SER A 10 -15.04 29.64 -27.50
C SER A 10 -14.86 28.68 -28.68
N LEU A 11 -13.75 27.95 -28.70
CA LEU A 11 -13.51 26.88 -29.67
C LEU A 11 -14.67 25.89 -29.60
N ALA A 12 -15.24 25.56 -30.76
CA ALA A 12 -16.27 24.53 -30.85
C ALA A 12 -15.75 23.21 -30.24
N PRO A 13 -16.57 22.46 -29.49
CA PRO A 13 -16.14 21.19 -28.93
C PRO A 13 -15.76 20.21 -30.04
N ASP A 14 -14.70 19.43 -29.81
CA ASP A 14 -14.32 18.37 -30.74
C ASP A 14 -15.19 17.13 -30.55
N ALA A 15 -15.14 16.21 -31.53
CA ALA A 15 -15.96 15.00 -31.51
C ALA A 15 -15.71 14.13 -30.27
N GLY A 16 -14.47 14.08 -29.78
CA GLY A 16 -14.12 13.30 -28.59
C GLY A 16 -14.80 13.83 -27.33
N PHE A 17 -14.91 15.15 -27.18
CA PHE A 17 -15.63 15.74 -26.07
C PHE A 17 -17.15 15.59 -26.18
N GLU A 18 -17.73 15.67 -27.39
CA GLU A 18 -19.17 15.42 -27.58
C GLU A 18 -19.54 13.97 -27.22
N ASP A 19 -18.71 13.00 -27.61
CA ASP A 19 -18.88 11.59 -27.21
C ASP A 19 -18.75 11.42 -25.69
N PHE A 20 -17.78 12.10 -25.08
CA PHE A 20 -17.64 12.13 -23.62
C PHE A 20 -18.88 12.70 -22.94
N LEU A 21 -19.42 13.84 -23.41
CA LEU A 21 -20.62 14.45 -22.85
C LEU A 21 -21.82 13.52 -22.95
N LYS A 22 -22.02 12.87 -24.11
CA LYS A 22 -23.10 11.92 -24.30
C LYS A 22 -23.01 10.76 -23.30
N ALA A 23 -21.82 10.21 -23.08
CA ALA A 23 -21.60 9.13 -22.13
C ALA A 23 -21.75 9.60 -20.67
N ALA A 24 -21.20 10.77 -20.33
CA ALA A 24 -21.23 11.33 -18.98
C ALA A 24 -22.64 11.71 -18.52
N LEU A 25 -23.50 12.12 -19.45
CA LEU A 25 -24.88 12.52 -19.19
C LEU A 25 -25.88 11.37 -19.33
N GLN A 26 -25.40 10.17 -19.65
CA GLN A 26 -26.25 8.99 -19.76
C GLN A 26 -26.88 8.68 -18.40
N ASP A 27 -28.20 8.50 -18.39
CA ASP A 27 -29.01 8.17 -17.22
C ASP A 27 -29.03 9.24 -16.10
N ILE A 28 -28.59 10.47 -16.41
CA ILE A 28 -28.67 11.61 -15.48
C ILE A 28 -29.98 12.38 -15.71
N PRO A 29 -30.72 12.74 -14.63
CA PRO A 29 -31.91 13.59 -14.72
C PRO A 29 -31.63 14.93 -15.44
N PRO A 30 -32.56 15.45 -16.26
CA PRO A 30 -32.32 16.64 -17.10
C PRO A 30 -31.83 17.88 -16.35
N ASP A 31 -32.35 18.12 -15.14
CA ASP A 31 -32.00 19.25 -14.28
C ASP A 31 -30.55 19.21 -13.77
N ILE A 32 -30.04 18.01 -13.49
CA ILE A 32 -28.64 17.78 -13.11
C ILE A 32 -27.75 17.76 -14.36
N ALA A 33 -28.25 17.21 -15.47
CA ALA A 33 -27.52 17.07 -16.72
C ALA A 33 -27.07 18.43 -17.28
N ASP A 34 -27.92 19.45 -17.25
CA ASP A 34 -27.56 20.79 -17.74
C ASP A 34 -26.46 21.46 -16.90
N GLN A 35 -26.52 21.30 -15.57
CA GLN A 35 -25.49 21.81 -14.67
C GLN A 35 -24.16 21.10 -14.87
N LEU A 36 -24.19 19.77 -15.00
CA LEU A 36 -23.01 18.96 -15.23
C LEU A 36 -22.39 19.28 -16.60
N LYS A 37 -23.20 19.39 -17.66
CA LYS A 37 -22.76 19.80 -19.00
C LYS A 37 -22.07 21.15 -18.98
N THR A 38 -22.64 22.13 -18.29
CA THR A 38 -22.06 23.46 -18.13
C THR A 38 -20.71 23.40 -17.40
N GLY A 39 -20.62 22.62 -16.32
CA GLY A 39 -19.38 22.41 -15.58
C GLY A 39 -18.29 21.73 -16.41
N LEU A 40 -18.65 20.71 -17.19
CA LEU A 40 -17.73 19.99 -18.08
C LEU A 40 -17.25 20.88 -19.22
N LEU A 41 -18.14 21.66 -19.85
CA LEU A 41 -17.78 22.59 -20.92
C LEU A 41 -16.81 23.68 -20.41
N LYS A 42 -17.02 24.18 -19.19
CA LYS A 42 -16.09 25.12 -18.55
C LYS A 42 -14.70 24.51 -18.39
N ARG A 43 -14.61 23.24 -17.96
CA ARG A 43 -13.33 22.51 -17.80
C ARG A 43 -12.68 22.17 -19.13
N TYR A 44 -13.47 21.89 -20.17
CA TYR A 44 -12.96 21.67 -21.53
C TYR A 44 -12.38 22.96 -22.12
N ASN A 45 -13.06 24.09 -21.94
CA ASN A 45 -12.60 25.37 -22.45
C ASN A 45 -11.36 25.88 -21.70
N LYS A 46 -11.30 25.68 -20.38
CA LYS A 46 -10.20 26.09 -19.52
C LYS A 46 -9.73 24.93 -18.62
N PRO A 47 -9.03 23.92 -19.18
CA PRO A 47 -8.46 22.86 -18.36
C PRO A 47 -7.33 23.43 -17.48
N PRO A 48 -6.99 22.79 -16.35
CA PRO A 48 -5.91 23.23 -15.46
C PRO A 48 -4.54 22.93 -16.09
N LEU A 49 -4.18 23.68 -17.13
CA LEU A 49 -3.06 23.38 -18.01
C LEU A 49 -1.72 23.45 -17.28
N GLU A 50 -1.47 24.56 -16.57
CA GLU A 50 -0.24 24.78 -15.82
C GLU A 50 -0.07 23.72 -14.72
N GLU A 51 -1.16 23.40 -14.02
CA GLU A 51 -1.13 22.37 -12.97
C GLU A 51 -0.91 20.96 -13.55
N LEU A 52 -1.49 20.65 -14.71
CA LEU A 52 -1.25 19.39 -15.42
C LEU A 52 0.22 19.24 -15.80
N GLU A 53 0.85 20.30 -16.32
CA GLU A 53 2.27 20.30 -16.68
C GLU A 53 3.17 20.07 -15.46
N LEU A 54 2.86 20.72 -14.34
CA LEU A 54 3.58 20.54 -13.08
C LEU A 54 3.44 19.12 -12.53
N CYS A 55 2.22 18.57 -12.52
CA CYS A 55 1.96 17.22 -12.04
C CYS A 55 2.61 16.14 -12.92
N LEU A 56 2.68 16.36 -14.24
CA LEU A 56 3.26 15.41 -15.19
C LEU A 56 4.76 15.63 -15.44
N GLY A 57 5.32 16.75 -14.96
CA GLY A 57 6.73 17.11 -15.17
C GLY A 57 7.09 17.34 -16.64
N ARG A 58 6.13 17.72 -17.48
CA ARG A 58 6.33 17.91 -18.92
C ARG A 58 5.37 18.95 -19.49
N ASN A 59 5.76 19.58 -20.60
CA ASN A 59 4.86 20.46 -21.35
C ASN A 59 3.68 19.66 -21.93
N VAL A 60 2.47 20.19 -21.81
CA VAL A 60 1.23 19.58 -22.28
C VAL A 60 0.48 20.63 -23.07
N PRO A 61 0.46 20.54 -24.42
CA PRO A 61 -0.35 21.45 -25.23
C PRO A 61 -1.83 21.38 -24.87
N LEU A 62 -2.57 22.47 -25.03
CA LEU A 62 -4.00 22.56 -24.69
C LEU A 62 -4.83 21.41 -25.28
N GLN A 63 -4.61 21.08 -26.55
CA GLN A 63 -5.34 19.98 -27.19
C GLN A 63 -5.03 18.63 -26.55
N LYS A 64 -3.78 18.41 -26.13
CA LYS A 64 -3.39 17.18 -25.44
C LYS A 64 -3.98 17.12 -24.03
N ALA A 65 -4.08 18.24 -23.32
CA ALA A 65 -4.76 18.30 -22.03
C ALA A 65 -6.25 17.94 -22.14
N ARG A 66 -6.93 18.44 -23.17
CA ARG A 66 -8.33 18.08 -23.48
C ARG A 66 -8.47 16.59 -23.81
N GLN A 67 -7.59 16.07 -24.66
CA GLN A 67 -7.55 14.65 -24.99
C GLN A 67 -7.37 13.81 -23.72
N ILE A 68 -6.34 14.09 -22.91
CA ILE A 68 -6.09 13.36 -21.66
C ILE A 68 -7.33 13.36 -20.76
N LEU A 69 -8.01 14.50 -20.59
CA LEU A 69 -9.13 14.61 -19.63
C LEU A 69 -10.47 14.07 -20.12
N PHE A 70 -10.72 14.02 -21.44
CA PHE A 70 -12.06 13.73 -21.97
C PHE A 70 -12.09 12.61 -23.02
N ALA A 71 -11.01 12.42 -23.77
CA ALA A 71 -10.91 11.36 -24.77
C ALA A 71 -9.52 10.68 -24.71
N PRO A 72 -9.13 10.11 -23.55
CA PRO A 72 -7.78 9.58 -23.38
C PRO A 72 -7.57 8.34 -24.25
N GLU A 73 -6.39 8.28 -24.87
CA GLU A 73 -5.85 7.08 -25.49
C GLU A 73 -5.21 6.15 -24.45
N GLU A 74 -4.76 4.97 -24.86
CA GLU A 74 -4.11 3.99 -23.99
C GLU A 74 -2.95 4.59 -23.19
N GLU A 75 -2.05 5.33 -23.86
CA GLU A 75 -0.90 5.99 -23.23
C GLU A 75 -1.30 7.13 -22.29
N ASP A 76 -2.44 7.80 -22.56
CA ASP A 76 -2.95 8.85 -21.68
C ASP A 76 -3.52 8.27 -20.40
N MET A 77 -4.20 7.12 -20.47
CA MET A 77 -4.70 6.42 -19.30
C MET A 77 -3.57 5.93 -18.36
N ARG A 78 -2.36 5.69 -18.88
CA ARG A 78 -1.19 5.39 -18.05
C ARG A 78 -0.75 6.57 -17.16
N LEU A 79 -1.18 7.80 -17.48
CA LEU A 79 -0.87 9.01 -16.70
C LEU A 79 -1.85 9.24 -15.55
N TYR A 80 -3.06 8.72 -15.65
CA TYR A 80 -4.12 8.95 -14.67
C TYR A 80 -3.73 8.64 -13.22
N PRO A 81 -2.95 7.60 -12.90
CA PRO A 81 -2.49 7.37 -11.53
C PRO A 81 -1.77 8.59 -10.92
N ALA A 82 -0.96 9.30 -11.72
CA ALA A 82 -0.32 10.54 -11.27
C ALA A 82 -1.32 11.69 -11.15
N LEU A 83 -2.28 11.77 -12.08
CA LEU A 83 -3.30 12.84 -12.08
C LEU A 83 -4.28 12.74 -10.91
N ILE A 84 -4.59 11.53 -10.43
CA ILE A 84 -5.50 11.31 -9.30
C ILE A 84 -4.80 11.11 -7.97
N ALA A 85 -3.46 11.15 -7.94
CA ALA A 85 -2.68 10.98 -6.72
C ALA A 85 -3.08 12.03 -5.66
N MET A 86 -2.98 11.64 -4.39
CA MET A 86 -3.12 12.60 -3.29
C MET A 86 -1.98 13.61 -3.32
N PRO A 87 -2.23 14.89 -2.97
CA PRO A 87 -1.14 15.82 -2.74
C PRO A 87 -0.24 15.30 -1.60
N PRO A 88 1.08 15.59 -1.63
CA PRO A 88 1.99 15.20 -0.56
C PRO A 88 1.51 15.67 0.82
N PRO A 89 1.80 14.94 1.92
CA PRO A 89 1.47 15.39 3.27
C PRO A 89 2.04 16.79 3.54
N GLY A 90 1.19 17.69 4.06
CA GLY A 90 1.56 19.09 4.33
C GLY A 90 1.59 20.01 3.10
N ALA A 91 1.17 19.53 1.92
CA ALA A 91 1.07 20.37 0.73
C ALA A 91 0.05 21.52 0.92
N PRO A 92 0.37 22.73 0.42
CA PRO A 92 -0.50 23.89 0.56
C PRO A 92 -1.82 23.72 -0.20
N ASP A 93 -2.80 24.56 0.12
CA ASP A 93 -4.14 24.50 -0.50
C ASP A 93 -4.14 24.84 -1.99
N ASN A 94 -3.11 25.55 -2.47
CA ASN A 94 -2.92 25.86 -3.89
C ASN A 94 -2.03 24.85 -4.63
N HIS A 95 -1.74 23.69 -4.04
CA HIS A 95 -0.91 22.68 -4.69
C HIS A 95 -1.57 22.19 -6.00
N PRO A 96 -0.83 22.12 -7.14
CA PRO A 96 -1.38 21.84 -8.47
C PRO A 96 -2.19 20.54 -8.53
N GLN A 97 -1.75 19.52 -7.79
CA GLN A 97 -2.43 18.23 -7.67
C GLN A 97 -3.92 18.35 -7.31
N ARG A 98 -4.31 19.33 -6.49
CA ARG A 98 -5.71 19.49 -6.06
C ARG A 98 -6.62 19.88 -7.23
N SER A 99 -6.16 20.78 -8.11
CA SER A 99 -6.89 21.19 -9.32
C SER A 99 -7.00 20.06 -10.33
N VAL A 100 -5.89 19.35 -10.55
CA VAL A 100 -5.79 18.25 -11.51
C VAL A 100 -6.65 17.06 -11.07
N GLN A 101 -6.54 16.66 -9.81
CA GLN A 101 -7.26 15.52 -9.25
C GLN A 101 -8.77 15.69 -9.38
N VAL A 102 -9.32 16.88 -9.12
CA VAL A 102 -10.75 17.16 -9.27
C VAL A 102 -11.23 16.93 -10.71
N CYS A 103 -10.43 17.31 -11.70
CA CYS A 103 -10.80 17.15 -13.10
C CYS A 103 -10.65 15.69 -13.55
N ALA A 104 -9.49 15.08 -13.28
CA ALA A 104 -9.18 13.72 -13.72
C ALA A 104 -10.08 12.68 -13.04
N LEU A 105 -10.34 12.80 -11.73
CA LEU A 105 -11.18 11.86 -11.00
C LEU A 105 -12.65 11.95 -11.43
N ALA A 106 -13.15 13.17 -11.71
CA ALA A 106 -14.49 13.34 -12.24
C ALA A 106 -14.65 12.67 -13.62
N SER A 107 -13.70 12.87 -14.53
CA SER A 107 -13.73 12.21 -15.85
C SER A 107 -13.59 10.69 -15.75
N LEU A 108 -12.72 10.21 -14.85
CA LEU A 108 -12.56 8.79 -14.58
C LEU A 108 -13.87 8.15 -14.10
N TYR A 109 -14.49 8.74 -13.07
CA TYR A 109 -15.74 8.25 -12.49
C TYR A 109 -16.91 8.30 -13.47
N LEU A 110 -17.08 9.41 -14.20
CA LEU A 110 -18.25 9.61 -15.06
C LEU A 110 -18.22 8.69 -16.29
N VAL A 111 -17.04 8.48 -16.89
CA VAL A 111 -16.94 7.82 -18.19
C VAL A 111 -15.84 6.78 -18.23
N HIS A 112 -14.60 7.12 -17.89
CA HIS A 112 -13.48 6.26 -18.28
C HIS A 112 -13.43 4.92 -17.53
N SER A 113 -13.90 4.87 -16.28
CA SER A 113 -13.93 3.65 -15.48
C SER A 113 -14.92 2.60 -15.98
N ARG A 114 -15.76 2.92 -16.96
CA ARG A 114 -16.79 2.03 -17.55
C ARG A 114 -16.33 1.35 -18.84
N SER A 115 -15.07 1.54 -19.26
CA SER A 115 -14.52 0.98 -20.50
C SER A 115 -13.26 0.18 -20.21
N TRP A 116 -13.31 -1.13 -20.47
CA TRP A 116 -12.16 -2.01 -20.24
C TRP A 116 -10.89 -1.56 -20.97
N GLU A 117 -11.04 -1.09 -22.22
CA GLU A 117 -9.92 -0.62 -23.04
C GLU A 117 -9.16 0.55 -22.39
N ARG A 118 -9.88 1.44 -21.68
CA ARG A 118 -9.29 2.56 -20.94
C ARG A 118 -8.81 2.14 -19.56
N VAL A 119 -9.56 1.26 -18.91
CA VAL A 119 -9.30 0.80 -17.56
C VAL A 119 -8.04 -0.06 -17.46
N ARG A 120 -7.81 -0.97 -18.42
CA ARG A 120 -6.64 -1.84 -18.43
C ARG A 120 -5.32 -1.08 -18.26
N PRO A 121 -4.94 -0.11 -19.14
CA PRO A 121 -3.70 0.63 -19.00
C PRO A 121 -3.63 1.47 -17.71
N PHE A 122 -4.77 1.99 -17.24
CA PHE A 122 -4.84 2.68 -15.94
C PHE A 122 -4.50 1.76 -14.76
N ILE A 123 -5.08 0.56 -14.73
CA ILE A 123 -4.79 -0.43 -13.69
C ILE A 123 -3.32 -0.85 -13.75
N GLU A 124 -2.81 -1.18 -14.93
CA GLU A 124 -1.41 -1.57 -15.15
C GLU A 124 -0.41 -0.53 -14.60
N ALA A 125 -0.71 0.75 -14.83
CA ALA A 125 0.06 1.89 -14.36
C ALA A 125 -0.08 2.17 -12.84
N GLY A 126 -0.87 1.38 -12.10
CA GLY A 126 -1.02 1.48 -10.65
C GLY A 126 -2.22 2.32 -10.19
N GLY A 127 -3.19 2.55 -11.07
CA GLY A 127 -4.37 3.37 -10.79
C GLY A 127 -5.23 2.89 -9.62
N LEU A 128 -5.35 1.57 -9.44
CA LEU A 128 -6.12 0.99 -8.32
C LEU A 128 -5.59 1.46 -6.96
N ARG A 129 -4.26 1.46 -6.78
CA ARG A 129 -3.66 1.90 -5.52
C ARG A 129 -3.99 3.37 -5.22
N GLN A 130 -3.97 4.21 -6.25
CA GLN A 130 -4.27 5.64 -6.10
C GLN A 130 -5.75 5.89 -5.78
N LEU A 131 -6.67 5.12 -6.39
CA LEU A 131 -8.08 5.16 -6.01
C LEU A 131 -8.32 4.75 -4.56
N VAL A 132 -7.66 3.68 -4.10
CA VAL A 132 -7.75 3.23 -2.70
C VAL A 132 -7.22 4.30 -1.75
N THR A 133 -6.11 4.97 -2.10
CA THR A 133 -5.60 6.11 -1.31
C THR A 133 -6.60 7.27 -1.30
N ALA A 134 -7.26 7.55 -2.42
CA ALA A 134 -8.27 8.60 -2.54
C ALA A 134 -9.57 8.33 -1.74
N LEU A 135 -9.80 7.12 -1.23
CA LEU A 135 -10.92 6.84 -0.32
C LEU A 135 -10.83 7.66 0.99
N SER A 136 -9.62 7.91 1.48
CA SER A 136 -9.35 8.79 2.63
C SER A 136 -9.39 10.30 2.30
N HIS A 137 -9.84 10.69 1.10
CA HIS A 137 -9.81 12.10 0.71
C HIS A 137 -10.71 12.96 1.62
N PRO A 138 -10.23 14.12 2.13
CA PRO A 138 -11.00 14.95 3.07
C PRO A 138 -12.27 15.55 2.46
N ASN A 139 -12.24 15.83 1.15
CA ASN A 139 -13.44 16.18 0.38
C ASN A 139 -14.29 14.91 0.10
N PRO A 140 -15.51 14.81 0.65
CA PRO A 140 -16.36 13.64 0.50
C PRO A 140 -16.83 13.40 -0.94
N TYR A 141 -16.87 14.43 -1.79
CA TYR A 141 -17.20 14.29 -3.21
C TYR A 141 -16.11 13.57 -4.00
N LEU A 142 -14.84 13.78 -3.65
CA LEU A 142 -13.74 13.08 -4.30
C LEU A 142 -13.62 11.64 -3.79
N ALA A 143 -13.82 11.44 -2.48
CA ALA A 143 -13.89 10.09 -1.91
C ALA A 143 -15.03 9.27 -2.53
N SER A 144 -16.21 9.87 -2.75
CA SER A 144 -17.34 9.19 -3.40
C SER A 144 -17.06 8.84 -4.86
N GLN A 145 -16.45 9.75 -5.62
CA GLN A 145 -16.02 9.47 -7.00
C GLN A 145 -14.99 8.34 -7.07
N ALA A 146 -14.02 8.31 -6.15
CA ALA A 146 -13.05 7.22 -6.07
C ALA A 146 -13.72 5.88 -5.74
N MET A 147 -14.65 5.86 -4.77
CA MET A 147 -15.43 4.67 -4.40
C MET A 147 -16.28 4.15 -5.58
N SER A 148 -17.00 5.05 -6.27
CA SER A 148 -17.78 4.70 -7.45
C SER A 148 -16.91 4.22 -8.61
N ALA A 149 -15.75 4.84 -8.84
CA ALA A 149 -14.81 4.37 -9.85
C ALA A 149 -14.32 2.95 -9.53
N LEU A 150 -13.98 2.65 -8.27
CA LEU A 150 -13.62 1.28 -7.86
C LEU A 150 -14.78 0.31 -8.13
N LEU A 151 -16.03 0.66 -7.81
CA LEU A 151 -17.18 -0.20 -8.09
C LEU A 151 -17.34 -0.49 -9.58
N HIS A 152 -17.22 0.53 -10.45
CA HIS A 152 -17.24 0.33 -11.90
C HIS A 152 -16.10 -0.61 -12.35
N LEU A 153 -14.88 -0.40 -11.84
CA LEU A 153 -13.71 -1.22 -12.19
C LEU A 153 -13.84 -2.69 -11.77
N THR A 154 -14.61 -2.95 -10.72
CA THR A 154 -14.90 -4.30 -10.19
C THR A 154 -16.21 -4.88 -10.70
N ASP A 155 -16.88 -4.21 -11.65
CA ASP A 155 -18.12 -4.72 -12.24
C ASP A 155 -17.83 -5.89 -13.19
N GLU A 156 -18.27 -7.08 -12.79
CA GLU A 156 -18.09 -8.35 -13.50
C GLU A 156 -18.78 -8.39 -14.86
N GLU A 157 -19.91 -7.69 -15.01
CA GLU A 157 -20.76 -7.77 -16.19
C GLU A 157 -20.43 -6.66 -17.18
N ALA A 158 -20.23 -5.44 -16.68
CA ALA A 158 -20.09 -4.25 -17.51
C ALA A 158 -18.66 -3.99 -17.95
N VAL A 159 -17.67 -4.25 -17.09
CA VAL A 159 -16.27 -3.87 -17.37
C VAL A 159 -15.42 -5.09 -17.61
N PHE A 160 -15.33 -6.00 -16.65
CA PHE A 160 -14.40 -7.11 -16.76
C PHE A 160 -14.73 -8.26 -15.80
N PRO A 161 -14.84 -9.51 -16.29
CA PRO A 161 -15.22 -10.65 -15.46
C PRO A 161 -14.01 -11.14 -14.62
N TRP A 162 -13.79 -10.53 -13.46
CA TRP A 162 -12.65 -10.85 -12.60
C TRP A 162 -12.69 -12.27 -12.05
N HIS A 163 -13.88 -12.81 -11.78
CA HIS A 163 -14.02 -14.17 -11.26
C HIS A 163 -13.82 -15.22 -12.35
N ASP A 164 -14.27 -14.94 -13.57
CA ASP A 164 -14.20 -15.87 -14.72
C ASP A 164 -13.61 -15.16 -15.96
N PRO A 165 -12.32 -14.80 -15.92
CA PRO A 165 -11.71 -14.05 -17.01
C PRO A 165 -11.73 -14.80 -18.33
N PRO A 166 -11.85 -14.08 -19.46
CA PRO A 166 -11.78 -14.70 -20.78
C PRO A 166 -10.43 -15.40 -20.95
N ALA A 167 -10.46 -16.60 -21.55
CA ALA A 167 -9.26 -17.35 -21.85
C ALA A 167 -8.36 -16.54 -22.79
N ALA A 168 -7.07 -16.50 -22.47
CA ALA A 168 -6.09 -15.88 -23.33
C ALA A 168 -5.91 -16.71 -24.62
N ALA A 169 -5.66 -16.05 -25.74
CA ALA A 169 -5.44 -16.71 -27.03
C ALA A 169 -4.25 -17.70 -27.01
N ASP A 170 -3.32 -17.51 -26.07
CA ASP A 170 -2.15 -18.36 -25.85
C ASP A 170 -2.38 -19.51 -24.85
N GLY A 171 -3.61 -19.67 -24.33
CA GLY A 171 -3.98 -20.70 -23.36
C GLY A 171 -3.49 -20.46 -21.94
N ARG A 172 -2.76 -19.36 -21.67
CA ARG A 172 -2.29 -19.02 -20.32
C ARG A 172 -3.43 -18.47 -19.47
N GLY A 173 -3.42 -18.82 -18.19
CA GLY A 173 -4.37 -18.28 -17.23
C GLY A 173 -4.20 -16.77 -17.01
N PRO A 174 -5.15 -16.11 -16.33
CA PRO A 174 -5.12 -14.65 -16.10
C PRO A 174 -3.88 -14.16 -15.33
N ARG A 175 -3.15 -15.06 -14.67
CA ARG A 175 -1.90 -14.76 -13.93
C ARG A 175 -0.65 -14.74 -14.80
N GLU A 176 -0.71 -15.34 -15.97
CA GLU A 176 0.45 -15.58 -16.84
C GLU A 176 0.24 -15.06 -18.26
N GLY A 177 -1.03 -14.85 -18.64
CA GLY A 177 -1.42 -14.31 -19.93
C GLY A 177 -1.47 -12.76 -19.97
N PRO A 178 -2.22 -12.17 -20.92
CA PRO A 178 -2.24 -10.73 -21.16
C PRO A 178 -2.78 -9.90 -19.99
N TYR A 179 -3.47 -10.54 -19.04
CA TYR A 179 -4.03 -9.87 -17.86
C TYR A 179 -3.13 -9.97 -16.61
N ALA A 180 -1.96 -10.61 -16.72
CA ALA A 180 -1.09 -10.88 -15.57
C ALA A 180 -0.76 -9.63 -14.75
N LEU A 181 -0.48 -8.51 -15.42
CA LEU A 181 -0.16 -7.26 -14.74
C LEU A 181 -1.38 -6.66 -14.03
N VAL A 182 -2.56 -6.67 -14.66
CA VAL A 182 -3.82 -6.24 -14.03
C VAL A 182 -4.11 -7.09 -12.79
N TRP A 183 -4.01 -8.42 -12.90
CA TRP A 183 -4.21 -9.35 -11.78
C TRP A 183 -3.28 -9.04 -10.62
N ARG A 184 -2.03 -8.78 -10.95
CA ARG A 184 -1.02 -8.43 -9.96
C ARG A 184 -1.37 -7.13 -9.24
N ARG A 185 -1.79 -6.10 -9.97
CA ARG A 185 -2.16 -4.80 -9.39
C ARG A 185 -3.38 -4.91 -8.48
N MET A 186 -4.35 -5.75 -8.83
CA MET A 186 -5.49 -6.05 -7.97
C MET A 186 -5.04 -6.81 -6.71
N TYR A 187 -4.19 -7.82 -6.85
CA TYR A 187 -3.66 -8.58 -5.72
C TYR A 187 -2.80 -7.72 -4.79
N ASP A 188 -2.02 -6.79 -5.32
CA ASP A 188 -1.17 -5.89 -4.54
C ASP A 188 -1.98 -5.02 -3.55
N LEU A 189 -3.28 -4.84 -3.76
CA LEU A 189 -4.17 -4.15 -2.80
C LEU A 189 -4.32 -4.92 -1.48
N SER A 190 -4.10 -6.24 -1.46
CA SER A 190 -4.10 -7.06 -0.24
C SER A 190 -2.84 -6.83 0.60
N ARG A 191 -1.75 -6.37 -0.03
CA ARG A 191 -0.47 -6.20 0.63
C ARG A 191 -0.53 -4.96 1.53
N GLY A 192 -0.36 -5.18 2.83
CA GLY A 192 -0.32 -4.10 3.82
C GLY A 192 -1.69 -3.63 4.32
N GLY A 193 -2.77 -4.35 4.00
CA GLY A 193 -4.11 -4.08 4.55
C GLY A 193 -4.76 -2.78 4.10
N LEU A 194 -4.14 -2.03 3.17
CA LEU A 194 -4.58 -0.69 2.78
C LEU A 194 -6.02 -0.67 2.24
N LEU A 195 -6.39 -1.61 1.36
CA LEU A 195 -7.74 -1.63 0.81
C LEU A 195 -8.79 -1.87 1.91
N ILE A 196 -8.60 -2.92 2.70
CA ILE A 196 -9.58 -3.30 3.72
C ILE A 196 -9.70 -2.20 4.78
N SER A 197 -8.58 -1.66 5.27
CA SER A 197 -8.63 -0.58 6.27
C SER A 197 -9.34 0.67 5.76
N GLN A 198 -9.10 1.06 4.50
CA GLN A 198 -9.79 2.19 3.88
C GLN A 198 -11.28 1.93 3.69
N LEU A 199 -11.68 0.73 3.25
CA LEU A 199 -13.11 0.38 3.12
C LEU A 199 -13.81 0.39 4.48
N LEU A 200 -13.20 -0.19 5.51
CA LEU A 200 -13.77 -0.24 6.86
C LEU A 200 -13.89 1.15 7.50
N ALA A 201 -13.00 2.09 7.17
CA ALA A 201 -13.08 3.47 7.65
C ALA A 201 -14.36 4.21 7.19
N HIS A 202 -15.04 3.72 6.15
CA HIS A 202 -16.33 4.24 5.71
C HIS A 202 -17.53 3.72 6.50
N ARG A 203 -17.34 2.72 7.39
CA ARG A 203 -18.33 2.30 8.39
C ARG A 203 -18.31 3.27 9.57
N ARG A 204 -18.80 4.49 9.34
CA ARG A 204 -18.87 5.56 10.35
C ARG A 204 -20.25 6.20 10.38
N THR A 205 -20.61 6.74 11.54
CA THR A 205 -21.87 7.45 11.77
C THR A 205 -21.54 8.87 12.26
N PRO A 206 -21.95 9.94 11.53
CA PRO A 206 -22.60 9.94 10.23
C PRO A 206 -21.66 9.50 9.08
N PRO A 207 -22.21 8.96 7.97
CA PRO A 207 -21.40 8.47 6.86
C PRO A 207 -20.65 9.60 6.15
N ALA A 208 -19.51 9.27 5.51
CA ALA A 208 -18.70 10.25 4.79
C ALA A 208 -19.44 10.95 3.64
N PHE A 209 -20.26 10.18 2.95
CA PHE A 209 -21.18 10.61 1.91
C PHE A 209 -22.34 9.60 1.86
N PRO A 210 -23.49 9.96 1.26
CA PRO A 210 -24.63 9.05 1.16
C PRO A 210 -24.24 7.73 0.48
N GLY A 211 -24.59 6.60 1.12
CA GLY A 211 -24.29 5.26 0.60
C GLY A 211 -22.85 4.78 0.79
N ALA A 212 -21.95 5.55 1.42
CA ALA A 212 -20.56 5.13 1.62
C ALA A 212 -20.40 3.76 2.30
N PRO A 213 -21.15 3.43 3.38
CA PRO A 213 -21.05 2.13 4.04
C PRO A 213 -21.42 0.96 3.11
N ASP A 214 -22.55 1.04 2.41
CA ASP A 214 -23.01 0.01 1.47
C ASP A 214 -22.02 -0.20 0.31
N MET A 215 -21.54 0.90 -0.30
CA MET A 215 -20.55 0.83 -1.38
C MET A 215 -19.24 0.16 -0.91
N ALA A 216 -18.77 0.51 0.29
CA ALA A 216 -17.58 -0.09 0.86
C ALA A 216 -17.76 -1.59 1.13
N LEU A 217 -18.93 -1.98 1.62
CA LEU A 217 -19.28 -3.37 1.89
C LEU A 217 -19.38 -4.20 0.60
N ARG A 218 -19.94 -3.65 -0.49
CA ARG A 218 -19.97 -4.30 -1.82
C ARG A 218 -18.55 -4.53 -2.37
N LEU A 219 -17.67 -3.54 -2.27
CA LEU A 219 -16.27 -3.70 -2.67
C LEU A 219 -15.54 -4.73 -1.81
N LEU A 220 -15.78 -4.73 -0.50
CA LEU A 220 -15.22 -5.74 0.40
C LEU A 220 -15.72 -7.13 0.02
N ALA A 221 -17.01 -7.29 -0.25
CA ALA A 221 -17.61 -8.56 -0.67
C ALA A 221 -16.95 -9.10 -1.94
N PHE A 222 -16.89 -8.27 -2.98
CA PHE A 222 -16.23 -8.58 -4.25
C PHE A 222 -14.77 -8.98 -4.02
N TYR A 223 -14.04 -8.21 -3.22
CA TYR A 223 -12.62 -8.43 -3.03
C TYR A 223 -12.33 -9.74 -2.28
N LEU A 224 -13.08 -10.01 -1.22
CA LEU A 224 -12.94 -11.25 -0.46
C LEU A 224 -13.36 -12.47 -1.29
N SER A 225 -14.41 -12.38 -2.10
CA SER A 225 -14.81 -13.48 -2.99
C SER A 225 -13.77 -13.74 -4.06
N TRP A 226 -13.21 -12.69 -4.66
CA TRP A 226 -12.15 -12.78 -5.67
C TRP A 226 -10.87 -13.40 -5.10
N LEU A 227 -10.42 -12.94 -3.92
CA LEU A 227 -9.28 -13.53 -3.21
C LEU A 227 -9.52 -15.00 -2.88
N ARG A 228 -10.70 -15.33 -2.35
CA ARG A 228 -11.08 -16.71 -2.04
C ARG A 228 -11.03 -17.59 -3.28
N LYS A 229 -11.61 -17.15 -4.40
CA LYS A 229 -11.67 -17.94 -5.63
C LYS A 229 -10.31 -18.22 -6.23
N HIS A 230 -9.43 -17.22 -6.30
CA HIS A 230 -8.19 -17.36 -7.05
C HIS A 230 -6.98 -17.68 -6.17
N PHE A 231 -6.91 -17.17 -4.94
CA PHE A 231 -5.69 -17.20 -4.12
C PHE A 231 -5.76 -18.21 -2.96
N THR A 232 -6.76 -19.10 -2.96
CA THR A 232 -6.86 -20.18 -1.98
C THR A 232 -7.00 -21.52 -2.71
N GLN A 233 -6.34 -22.57 -2.21
CA GLN A 233 -6.35 -23.89 -2.85
C GLN A 233 -7.68 -24.63 -2.63
N ASP A 234 -8.28 -24.48 -1.45
CA ASP A 234 -9.50 -25.18 -1.04
C ASP A 234 -10.76 -24.29 -1.09
N GLY A 235 -10.66 -23.08 -1.67
CA GLY A 235 -11.72 -22.07 -1.55
C GLY A 235 -11.87 -21.53 -0.11
N ARG A 236 -10.85 -21.70 0.73
CA ARG A 236 -10.86 -21.33 2.15
C ARG A 236 -10.04 -20.06 2.39
N LEU A 237 -10.73 -18.99 2.77
CA LEU A 237 -10.13 -17.73 3.21
C LEU A 237 -10.54 -17.48 4.66
N SER A 238 -9.58 -17.45 5.58
CA SER A 238 -9.83 -17.11 6.98
C SER A 238 -9.68 -15.61 7.19
N LEU A 239 -10.71 -15.00 7.79
CA LEU A 239 -10.67 -13.59 8.20
C LEU A 239 -10.17 -13.47 9.65
N SER A 240 -9.72 -12.28 10.04
CA SER A 240 -9.41 -11.99 11.44
C SER A 240 -10.69 -12.02 12.29
N GLN A 241 -10.56 -12.34 13.57
CA GLN A 241 -11.71 -12.30 14.48
C GLN A 241 -12.33 -10.90 14.54
N GLY A 242 -11.50 -9.85 14.54
CA GLY A 242 -11.97 -8.46 14.53
C GLY A 242 -12.85 -8.11 13.33
N LEU A 243 -12.49 -8.60 12.13
CA LEU A 243 -13.31 -8.38 10.93
C LEU A 243 -14.61 -9.19 10.98
N LEU A 244 -14.60 -10.41 11.50
CA LEU A 244 -15.82 -11.21 11.69
C LEU A 244 -16.78 -10.55 12.68
N ASP A 245 -16.27 -10.10 13.83
CA ASP A 245 -17.07 -9.39 14.85
C ASP A 245 -17.61 -8.06 14.30
N LEU A 246 -16.85 -7.39 13.43
CA LEU A 246 -17.28 -6.17 12.75
C LEU A 246 -18.44 -6.48 11.80
N LEU A 247 -18.33 -7.49 10.93
CA LEU A 247 -19.37 -7.88 9.99
C LEU A 247 -20.65 -8.35 10.71
N GLN A 248 -20.50 -9.09 11.81
CA GLN A 248 -21.64 -9.51 12.63
C GLN A 248 -22.40 -8.29 13.20
N ARG A 249 -21.67 -7.35 13.80
CA ARG A 249 -22.27 -6.12 14.33
C ARG A 249 -22.88 -5.26 13.23
N TRP A 250 -22.25 -5.22 12.06
CA TRP A 250 -22.76 -4.48 10.90
C TRP A 250 -24.09 -5.05 10.40
N GLY A 251 -24.22 -6.37 10.34
CA GLY A 251 -25.49 -7.03 9.99
C GLY A 251 -26.64 -6.74 10.98
N GLN A 252 -26.31 -6.47 12.23
CA GLN A 252 -27.27 -6.21 13.30
C GLN A 252 -27.60 -4.72 13.51
N ASP A 253 -26.92 -3.82 12.79
CA ASP A 253 -27.03 -2.38 13.00
C ASP A 253 -28.38 -1.84 12.51
N PRO A 254 -29.29 -1.39 13.39
CA PRO A 254 -30.61 -0.93 12.99
C PRO A 254 -30.57 0.38 12.17
N ALA A 255 -29.46 1.13 12.22
CA ALA A 255 -29.28 2.33 11.41
C ALA A 255 -28.88 2.02 9.95
N ALA A 256 -28.40 0.81 9.68
CA ALA A 256 -27.99 0.39 8.34
C ALA A 256 -29.18 -0.02 7.45
N GLY A 257 -29.05 0.20 6.15
CA GLY A 257 -30.04 -0.21 5.16
C GLY A 257 -30.31 -1.72 5.19
N GLN A 258 -31.49 -2.16 4.74
CA GLN A 258 -31.83 -3.59 4.75
C GLN A 258 -30.88 -4.42 3.87
N GLU A 259 -30.57 -3.95 2.67
CA GLU A 259 -29.65 -4.64 1.75
C GLU A 259 -28.22 -4.72 2.33
N GLU A 260 -27.75 -3.62 2.91
CA GLU A 260 -26.44 -3.52 3.55
C GLU A 260 -26.32 -4.53 4.71
N ARG A 261 -27.35 -4.60 5.58
CA ARG A 261 -27.39 -5.59 6.66
C ARG A 261 -27.36 -7.02 6.15
N GLN A 262 -28.18 -7.33 5.13
CA GLN A 262 -28.24 -8.66 4.53
C GLN A 262 -26.89 -9.08 3.95
N LEU A 263 -26.20 -8.16 3.26
CA LEU A 263 -24.88 -8.41 2.72
C LEU A 263 -23.85 -8.66 3.82
N ALA A 264 -23.84 -7.86 4.89
CA ALA A 264 -22.94 -8.04 6.02
C ALA A 264 -23.17 -9.39 6.74
N GLU A 265 -24.43 -9.77 6.96
CA GLU A 265 -24.79 -11.06 7.53
C GLU A 265 -24.35 -12.23 6.64
N GLN A 266 -24.51 -12.10 5.32
CA GLN A 266 -24.09 -13.11 4.36
C GLN A 266 -22.56 -13.28 4.38
N LEU A 267 -21.80 -12.17 4.35
CA LEU A 267 -20.34 -12.21 4.46
C LEU A 267 -19.91 -12.85 5.77
N HIS A 268 -20.48 -12.43 6.90
CA HIS A 268 -20.18 -13.04 8.19
C HIS A 268 -20.45 -14.55 8.16
N ARG A 269 -21.60 -15.00 7.65
CA ARG A 269 -21.97 -16.41 7.55
C ARG A 269 -21.06 -17.22 6.62
N ASP A 270 -20.55 -16.61 5.56
CA ASP A 270 -19.71 -17.30 4.58
C ASP A 270 -18.27 -17.47 5.08
N PHE A 271 -17.76 -16.49 5.85
CA PHE A 271 -16.38 -16.50 6.33
C PHE A 271 -16.21 -17.01 7.77
N SER A 272 -17.24 -17.01 8.61
CA SER A 272 -17.21 -17.56 9.98
C SER A 272 -17.20 -19.09 10.06
N ARG A 273 -17.42 -19.79 8.94
CA ARG A 273 -17.38 -21.27 8.89
C ARG A 273 -15.99 -21.85 9.12
N PHE A 274 -14.95 -21.03 8.99
CA PHE A 274 -13.56 -21.40 9.16
C PHE A 274 -13.00 -20.79 10.44
N PRO A 275 -12.02 -21.44 11.10
CA PRO A 275 -11.32 -20.83 12.21
C PRO A 275 -10.76 -19.46 11.79
N PRO A 276 -10.85 -18.44 12.67
CA PRO A 276 -10.26 -17.14 12.41
C PRO A 276 -8.76 -17.28 12.16
N ALA A 277 -8.20 -16.38 11.36
CA ALA A 277 -6.76 -16.33 11.13
C ALA A 277 -6.06 -16.16 12.50
N GLN A 278 -5.10 -17.04 12.81
CA GLN A 278 -4.36 -16.96 14.07
C GLN A 278 -3.50 -15.70 14.06
N GLU A 279 -3.65 -14.84 15.06
CA GLU A 279 -2.66 -13.78 15.27
C GLU A 279 -1.31 -14.45 15.57
N PRO A 280 -0.23 -14.08 14.86
CA PRO A 280 1.09 -14.58 15.21
C PRO A 280 1.36 -14.24 16.68
N PRO A 281 1.91 -15.18 17.47
CA PRO A 281 2.11 -14.98 18.90
C PRO A 281 2.88 -13.69 19.11
N ALA A 282 2.30 -12.76 19.87
CA ALA A 282 2.98 -11.58 20.35
C ALA A 282 4.32 -12.04 20.93
N ALA A 283 5.42 -11.52 20.38
CA ALA A 283 6.74 -11.85 20.87
C ALA A 283 6.76 -11.58 22.39
N ALA A 284 6.97 -12.64 23.17
CA ALA A 284 6.95 -12.57 24.62
C ALA A 284 7.83 -11.41 25.10
N PRO A 285 7.38 -10.63 26.11
CA PRO A 285 8.24 -9.61 26.71
C PRO A 285 9.48 -10.30 27.25
N THR A 286 10.63 -9.95 26.70
CA THR A 286 11.91 -10.40 27.23
C THR A 286 12.10 -9.71 28.58
N ALA A 287 11.90 -10.48 29.64
CA ALA A 287 12.21 -10.09 30.99
C ALA A 287 13.70 -9.76 31.10
N GLY A 288 14.03 -8.54 31.53
CA GLY A 288 15.40 -8.18 31.88
C GLY A 288 15.64 -6.69 32.03
N ALA A 289 15.46 -6.23 33.27
CA ALA A 289 16.17 -5.12 33.97
C ALA A 289 15.35 -3.85 34.24
N ALA A 290 14.82 -3.80 35.46
CA ALA A 290 14.35 -2.62 36.15
C ALA A 290 15.53 -1.92 36.88
N ALA A 291 15.62 -0.60 36.72
CA ALA A 291 16.19 0.43 37.62
C ALA A 291 16.35 1.70 36.76
N GLY A 292 15.86 2.90 37.06
CA GLY A 292 15.08 3.45 38.16
C GLY A 292 14.85 4.95 37.86
N GLU A 293 13.79 5.49 38.44
CA GLU A 293 13.59 6.89 38.85
C GLU A 293 13.24 8.03 37.84
N ASP A 294 12.10 8.64 38.19
CA ASP A 294 11.71 10.06 38.19
C ASP A 294 11.16 10.79 36.95
N ALA A 295 9.81 10.84 36.94
CA ALA A 295 8.98 12.04 37.10
C ALA A 295 9.34 13.33 36.32
N SER A 296 8.45 13.72 35.39
CA SER A 296 7.72 14.99 35.52
C SER A 296 6.64 15.13 34.44
N ALA A 297 5.43 15.44 34.91
CA ALA A 297 4.32 15.92 34.12
C ALA A 297 4.56 17.38 33.70
N GLY A 298 4.07 17.77 32.53
CA GLY A 298 4.17 19.15 32.05
C GLY A 298 3.28 19.44 30.84
N ASN A 299 2.06 19.86 31.14
CA ASN A 299 1.14 20.69 30.34
C ASN A 299 1.70 21.41 29.10
N ARG A 300 0.95 21.36 27.99
CA ARG A 300 0.73 22.50 27.07
C ARG A 300 -0.45 22.17 26.15
N GLU A 301 -1.63 22.67 26.48
CA GLU A 301 -2.19 23.97 26.05
C GLU A 301 -2.48 24.05 24.54
N GLN A 302 -3.78 23.85 24.30
CA GLN A 302 -4.61 24.30 23.20
C GLN A 302 -4.15 25.63 22.57
N GLN A 303 -4.04 25.63 21.23
CA GLN A 303 -4.19 26.84 20.44
C GLN A 303 -5.34 26.61 19.44
N GLN A 304 -6.54 27.00 19.89
CA GLN A 304 -7.67 27.27 19.01
C GLN A 304 -7.37 28.55 18.21
N THR A 305 -7.57 28.51 16.90
CA THR A 305 -7.84 29.73 16.12
C THR A 305 -9.05 29.46 15.23
N TYR A 306 -9.93 30.45 15.25
CA TYR A 306 -11.36 30.44 14.98
C TYR A 306 -11.66 31.02 13.59
N LEU A 307 -12.61 30.44 12.85
CA LEU A 307 -13.42 31.01 11.75
C LEU A 307 -14.44 29.91 11.36
N GLY A 308 -15.61 29.79 11.99
CA GLY A 308 -16.82 30.62 11.81
C GLY A 308 -17.59 30.16 10.55
N GLY A 309 -18.78 29.56 10.59
CA GLY A 309 -19.66 29.12 11.67
C GLY A 309 -20.99 28.64 11.05
N LEU A 310 -21.57 27.55 11.56
CA LEU A 310 -23.01 27.33 11.66
C LEU A 310 -23.26 26.39 12.85
N SER A 311 -24.21 26.80 13.67
CA SER A 311 -24.57 26.30 15.00
C SER A 311 -25.34 24.98 14.95
N GLY A 312 -25.14 24.14 15.97
CA GLY A 312 -26.05 23.05 16.35
C GLY A 312 -25.30 21.96 17.12
N GLY A 313 -25.18 22.12 18.44
CA GLY A 313 -24.49 21.16 19.30
C GLY A 313 -25.36 19.95 19.64
N GLU A 314 -24.70 18.83 19.85
CA GLU A 314 -25.04 17.77 20.80
C GLU A 314 -23.76 16.93 20.98
N GLU A 315 -23.37 16.72 22.24
CA GLU A 315 -22.21 15.93 22.64
C GLU A 315 -22.53 14.45 22.37
N ASP A 316 -21.90 13.87 21.35
CA ASP A 316 -22.00 12.44 21.02
C ASP A 316 -20.67 11.75 21.37
N ASP A 317 -20.77 10.68 22.15
CA ASP A 317 -19.66 9.85 22.63
C ASP A 317 -18.94 9.22 21.43
N GLY A 318 -17.86 9.86 20.99
CA GLY A 318 -17.02 9.39 19.89
C GLY A 318 -16.34 8.06 20.24
N TYR A 319 -16.90 6.96 19.74
CA TYR A 319 -16.25 5.66 19.73
C TYR A 319 -15.05 5.68 18.77
N GLU A 320 -13.86 5.84 19.32
CA GLU A 320 -12.60 5.72 18.58
C GLU A 320 -12.39 4.24 18.17
N VAL A 321 -12.73 3.91 16.93
CA VAL A 321 -12.43 2.60 16.35
C VAL A 321 -10.91 2.53 16.09
N ARG A 322 -10.17 1.97 17.05
CA ARG A 322 -8.78 1.55 16.83
C ARG A 322 -8.74 0.40 15.82
N VAL A 323 -8.45 0.72 14.57
CA VAL A 323 -8.12 -0.26 13.53
C VAL A 323 -6.75 -0.85 13.85
N VAL A 324 -6.74 -1.96 14.59
CA VAL A 324 -5.56 -2.82 14.73
C VAL A 324 -5.15 -3.26 13.32
N SER A 325 -3.87 -3.17 12.99
CA SER A 325 -3.33 -3.48 11.66
C SER A 325 -3.87 -4.81 11.11
N GLU A 326 -4.91 -4.76 10.27
CA GLU A 326 -5.53 -5.96 9.71
C GLU A 326 -4.57 -6.58 8.68
N ARG A 327 -3.97 -7.70 9.06
CA ARG A 327 -3.23 -8.57 8.14
C ARG A 327 -4.14 -9.71 7.74
N THR A 328 -4.74 -9.60 6.57
CA THR A 328 -5.29 -10.77 5.88
C THR A 328 -4.12 -11.65 5.48
N GLU A 329 -3.87 -12.71 6.25
CA GLU A 329 -2.89 -13.72 5.88
C GLU A 329 -3.48 -14.56 4.75
N VAL A 330 -3.13 -14.23 3.51
CA VAL A 330 -3.31 -15.16 2.38
C VAL A 330 -2.39 -16.33 2.67
N ASN A 331 -2.99 -17.45 3.10
CA ASN A 331 -2.32 -18.70 3.43
C ASN A 331 -1.48 -19.14 2.23
N SER A 332 -0.24 -18.69 2.18
CA SER A 332 0.73 -19.01 1.16
C SER A 332 1.33 -20.35 1.57
N GLY A 333 0.53 -21.41 1.40
CA GLY A 333 1.01 -22.78 1.57
C GLY A 333 2.28 -23.02 0.75
N PRO A 334 3.11 -24.01 1.12
CA PRO A 334 4.44 -24.18 0.58
C PRO A 334 4.37 -24.50 -0.92
N SER A 335 4.60 -23.49 -1.76
CA SER A 335 4.92 -23.70 -3.17
C SER A 335 6.26 -24.45 -3.28
N ARG A 336 6.42 -25.24 -4.34
CA ARG A 336 7.68 -25.92 -4.70
C ARG A 336 8.88 -24.96 -4.85
N ASP A 337 8.65 -23.65 -4.90
CA ASP A 337 9.66 -22.59 -5.09
C ASP A 337 10.03 -21.82 -3.80
N ASN A 338 9.89 -22.43 -2.60
CA ASN A 338 10.15 -21.75 -1.32
C ASN A 338 11.55 -22.00 -0.72
N GLU A 339 12.51 -22.40 -1.55
CA GLU A 339 13.86 -22.79 -1.12
C GLU A 339 14.56 -21.71 -0.26
N ALA A 340 14.55 -20.45 -0.70
CA ALA A 340 15.17 -19.35 0.07
C ALA A 340 14.51 -19.13 1.45
N GLU A 341 13.20 -19.33 1.57
CA GLU A 341 12.49 -19.19 2.84
C GLU A 341 12.76 -20.37 3.78
N VAL A 342 12.86 -21.58 3.24
CA VAL A 342 13.26 -22.77 3.99
C VAL A 342 14.68 -22.59 4.52
N LEU A 343 15.61 -22.13 3.68
CA LEU A 343 16.99 -21.81 4.08
C LEU A 343 17.02 -20.71 5.15
N LYS A 344 16.21 -19.66 5.02
CA LYS A 344 16.05 -18.62 6.05
C LYS A 344 15.54 -19.20 7.37
N GLU A 345 14.54 -20.08 7.35
CA GLU A 345 14.00 -20.70 8.58
C GLU A 345 14.99 -21.64 9.25
N GLN A 346 15.73 -22.42 8.46
CA GLN A 346 16.84 -23.24 8.95
C GLN A 346 17.95 -22.36 9.54
N GLY A 347 18.28 -21.24 8.88
CA GLY A 347 19.22 -20.24 9.39
C GLY A 347 18.77 -19.64 10.72
N ASN A 348 17.48 -19.32 10.86
CA ASN A 348 16.89 -18.84 12.11
C ASN A 348 16.97 -19.91 13.22
N ALA A 349 16.83 -21.18 12.88
CA ALA A 349 16.99 -22.28 13.84
C ALA A 349 18.45 -22.45 14.28
N ALA A 350 19.41 -22.38 13.35
CA ALA A 350 20.84 -22.39 13.65
C ALA A 350 21.25 -21.20 14.54
N PHE A 351 20.79 -20.00 14.18
CA PHE A 351 21.03 -18.78 14.94
C PHE A 351 20.54 -18.89 16.39
N ARG A 352 19.34 -19.46 16.61
CA ARG A 352 18.79 -19.68 17.96
C ARG A 352 19.59 -20.69 18.79
N ARG A 353 20.29 -21.63 18.15
CA ARG A 353 21.20 -22.58 18.82
C ARG A 353 22.58 -21.98 19.13
N GLY A 354 22.85 -20.74 18.71
CA GLY A 354 24.17 -20.12 18.82
C GLY A 354 25.19 -20.61 17.77
N ASP A 355 24.75 -21.41 16.80
CA ASP A 355 25.58 -21.85 15.68
C ASP A 355 25.55 -20.79 14.57
N PHE A 356 26.37 -19.75 14.78
CA PHE A 356 26.40 -18.60 13.88
C PHE A 356 27.04 -18.91 12.53
N THR A 357 27.97 -19.87 12.46
CA THR A 357 28.61 -20.26 11.19
C THR A 357 27.59 -20.94 10.28
N SER A 358 26.83 -21.91 10.78
CA SER A 358 25.75 -22.52 10.00
C SER A 358 24.67 -21.51 9.63
N ALA A 359 24.34 -20.57 10.53
CA ALA A 359 23.37 -19.51 10.22
C ALA A 359 23.83 -18.61 9.06
N ILE A 360 25.09 -18.18 9.05
CA ILE A 360 25.67 -17.36 7.96
C ILE A 360 25.64 -18.11 6.65
N HIS A 361 26.01 -19.40 6.66
CA HIS A 361 25.95 -20.25 5.47
C HIS A 361 24.53 -20.35 4.91
N LEU A 362 23.53 -20.64 5.75
CA LEU A 362 22.14 -20.80 5.33
C LEU A 362 21.52 -19.49 4.81
N TYR A 363 21.82 -18.34 5.43
CA TYR A 363 21.36 -17.06 4.90
C TYR A 363 22.07 -16.67 3.60
N SER A 364 23.34 -17.05 3.43
CA SER A 364 24.08 -16.81 2.17
C SER A 364 23.50 -17.66 1.05
N ALA A 365 23.29 -18.95 1.31
CA ALA A 365 22.60 -19.84 0.36
C ALA A 365 21.21 -19.30 -0.02
N ALA A 366 20.45 -18.75 0.94
CA ALA A 366 19.15 -18.12 0.66
C ALA A 366 19.24 -16.89 -0.28
N LEU A 367 20.35 -16.13 -0.20
CA LEU A 367 20.61 -14.99 -1.10
C LEU A 367 21.05 -15.44 -2.49
N ASP A 368 21.68 -16.61 -2.60
CA ASP A 368 22.16 -17.19 -3.86
C ASP A 368 21.05 -17.92 -4.64
N VAL A 369 19.94 -18.26 -3.99
CA VAL A 369 18.76 -18.82 -4.68
C VAL A 369 18.34 -17.86 -5.81
N PRO A 370 18.33 -18.30 -7.08
CA PRO A 370 17.96 -17.45 -8.20
C PRO A 370 16.57 -16.85 -8.01
N VAL A 371 16.45 -15.54 -8.28
CA VAL A 371 15.13 -14.91 -8.37
C VAL A 371 14.48 -15.40 -9.65
N PRO A 372 13.29 -16.03 -9.60
CA PRO A 372 12.56 -16.36 -10.82
C PRO A 372 12.31 -15.08 -11.63
N ALA A 373 12.81 -15.05 -12.88
CA ALA A 373 12.61 -13.93 -13.78
C ALA A 373 11.12 -13.71 -14.11
N GLU A 374 10.31 -14.75 -13.93
CA GLU A 374 8.89 -14.79 -14.23
C GLU A 374 8.14 -15.18 -12.96
N GLY A 375 7.23 -14.30 -12.52
CA GLY A 375 6.31 -14.59 -11.41
C GLY A 375 6.02 -13.41 -10.48
N PRO A 376 4.99 -13.55 -9.62
CA PRO A 376 4.55 -12.49 -8.69
C PRO A 376 5.61 -12.11 -7.65
N ARG A 377 6.67 -12.91 -7.48
CA ARG A 377 7.72 -12.74 -6.46
C ARG A 377 8.69 -11.60 -6.73
N ILE A 378 8.90 -11.15 -7.97
CA ILE A 378 9.90 -10.10 -8.26
C ILE A 378 9.69 -8.79 -7.47
N LEU A 379 8.44 -8.47 -7.06
CA LEU A 379 8.11 -7.29 -6.24
C LEU A 379 8.04 -7.58 -4.72
N SER A 380 8.22 -8.82 -4.28
CA SER A 380 8.41 -9.18 -2.86
C SER A 380 9.84 -9.63 -2.55
N GLU A 381 10.66 -9.86 -3.57
CA GLU A 381 12.06 -10.25 -3.43
C GLU A 381 12.92 -9.19 -2.74
N GLY A 382 12.72 -7.89 -3.00
CA GLY A 382 13.45 -6.81 -2.32
C GLY A 382 13.30 -6.89 -0.79
N PRO A 383 12.08 -6.77 -0.25
CA PRO A 383 11.82 -6.92 1.19
C PRO A 383 12.25 -8.28 1.77
N ARG A 384 12.13 -9.38 1.01
CA ARG A 384 12.59 -10.71 1.46
C ARG A 384 14.10 -10.77 1.60
N ARG A 385 14.85 -10.37 0.57
CA ARG A 385 16.31 -10.34 0.57
C ARG A 385 16.83 -9.36 1.62
N ALA A 386 16.14 -8.24 1.85
CA ALA A 386 16.44 -7.35 2.96
C ALA A 386 16.40 -8.07 4.32
N ALA A 387 15.41 -8.93 4.55
CA ALA A 387 15.34 -9.73 5.76
C ALA A 387 16.49 -10.74 5.89
N TYR A 388 16.93 -11.36 4.78
CA TYR A 388 18.05 -12.31 4.78
C TYR A 388 19.37 -11.60 5.13
N HIS A 389 19.64 -10.47 4.49
CA HIS A 389 20.78 -9.60 4.83
C HIS A 389 20.73 -9.16 6.30
N ALA A 390 19.59 -8.66 6.77
CA ALA A 390 19.43 -8.23 8.16
C ALA A 390 19.67 -9.36 9.17
N ASN A 391 19.27 -10.60 8.85
CA ASN A 391 19.50 -11.77 9.70
C ASN A 391 20.95 -12.26 9.65
N ARG A 392 21.60 -12.21 8.49
CA ARG A 392 23.03 -12.52 8.34
C ARG A 392 23.90 -11.51 9.07
N ALA A 393 23.57 -10.22 9.04
CA ALA A 393 24.20 -9.19 9.87
C ALA A 393 24.14 -9.54 11.36
N ALA A 394 22.98 -10.00 11.84
CA ALA A 394 22.84 -10.44 13.23
C ALA A 394 23.72 -11.64 13.57
N ALA A 395 23.87 -12.60 12.64
CA ALA A 395 24.73 -13.75 12.80
C ALA A 395 26.22 -13.37 12.88
N TYR A 396 26.69 -12.44 12.03
CA TYR A 396 28.05 -11.90 12.16
C TYR A 396 28.29 -11.24 13.53
N MET A 397 27.34 -10.42 13.99
CA MET A 397 27.44 -9.77 15.30
C MET A 397 27.44 -10.80 16.45
N GLY A 398 26.64 -11.87 16.32
CA GLY A 398 26.60 -12.98 17.29
C GLY A 398 27.94 -13.72 17.35
N ARG A 399 28.51 -14.05 16.19
CA ARG A 399 29.82 -14.72 16.09
C ARG A 399 30.95 -13.84 16.63
N ALA A 400 30.92 -12.53 16.37
CA ALA A 400 31.87 -11.57 16.93
C ALA A 400 31.77 -11.46 18.46
N ALA A 401 30.55 -11.52 19.02
CA ALA A 401 30.35 -11.50 20.46
C ALA A 401 30.82 -12.80 21.13
N ALA A 402 30.77 -13.92 20.40
CA ALA A 402 31.25 -15.23 20.83
C ALA A 402 32.72 -15.52 20.45
N ALA A 403 33.46 -14.48 20.05
CA ALA A 403 34.83 -14.57 19.53
C ALA A 403 35.80 -15.38 20.42
N GLY A 404 35.64 -15.33 21.74
CA GLY A 404 36.49 -16.10 22.67
C GLY A 404 36.24 -17.61 22.69
N GLN A 405 35.19 -18.12 22.04
CA GLN A 405 34.84 -19.55 22.03
C GLN A 405 34.75 -20.16 20.63
N LEU A 406 34.44 -19.35 19.61
CA LEU A 406 34.09 -19.81 18.25
C LEU A 406 35.05 -19.36 17.15
N LEU A 407 36.05 -18.52 17.44
CA LEU A 407 37.02 -18.05 16.46
C LEU A 407 38.37 -18.68 16.78
N ARG A 408 38.71 -19.77 16.09
CA ARG A 408 40.00 -20.46 16.23
C ARG A 408 40.92 -20.13 15.06
N GLU A 409 42.21 -19.95 15.33
CA GLU A 409 43.22 -19.76 14.28
C GLU A 409 43.22 -20.97 13.33
N GLY A 410 43.17 -20.70 12.03
CA GLY A 410 43.16 -21.71 10.98
C GLY A 410 41.76 -22.20 10.56
N GLU A 411 40.69 -21.74 11.21
CA GLU A 411 39.33 -21.93 10.70
C GLU A 411 39.01 -20.81 9.72
N SER A 412 38.76 -21.16 8.45
CA SER A 412 38.33 -20.22 7.43
C SER A 412 36.81 -20.20 7.30
N ASP A 413 36.22 -19.03 7.07
CA ASP A 413 34.79 -18.97 6.75
C ASP A 413 34.50 -19.62 5.39
N THR A 414 33.38 -20.31 5.27
CA THR A 414 33.01 -21.05 4.05
C THR A 414 31.89 -20.37 3.26
N ALA A 415 31.36 -19.24 3.73
CA ALA A 415 30.31 -18.50 3.05
C ALA A 415 30.23 -17.04 3.53
N GLY A 416 29.64 -16.18 2.69
CA GLY A 416 29.35 -14.78 3.03
C GLY A 416 30.53 -13.84 2.83
N HIS A 417 30.51 -12.67 3.48
CA HIS A 417 31.48 -11.58 3.27
C HIS A 417 32.90 -11.89 3.76
N LEU A 418 33.07 -12.94 4.57
CA LEU A 418 34.36 -13.34 5.13
C LEU A 418 34.86 -14.67 4.57
N GLU A 419 34.26 -15.17 3.48
CA GLU A 419 34.65 -16.43 2.84
C GLU A 419 36.16 -16.46 2.55
N GLY A 420 36.81 -17.56 2.95
CA GLY A 420 38.25 -17.77 2.78
C GLY A 420 39.15 -17.01 3.75
N LEU A 421 38.61 -16.17 4.64
CA LEU A 421 39.40 -15.46 5.65
C LEU A 421 39.54 -16.27 6.94
N ASP A 422 40.71 -16.20 7.55
CA ASP A 422 41.00 -16.80 8.86
C ASP A 422 40.23 -16.08 9.97
N LEU A 423 39.34 -16.83 10.60
CA LEU A 423 38.46 -16.41 11.67
C LEU A 423 39.20 -16.14 12.98
N GLY A 424 40.39 -16.69 13.20
CA GLY A 424 41.18 -16.49 14.42
C GLY A 424 42.16 -15.33 14.37
N SER A 425 42.30 -14.64 13.23
CA SER A 425 43.28 -13.56 13.08
C SER A 425 43.01 -12.35 14.00
N HIS A 426 44.05 -11.57 14.30
CA HIS A 426 44.05 -10.46 15.27
C HIS A 426 42.91 -9.42 15.07
N ASP A 427 42.39 -9.27 13.85
CA ASP A 427 41.32 -8.32 13.52
C ASP A 427 39.96 -8.99 13.23
N ALA A 428 39.82 -10.29 13.50
CA ALA A 428 38.64 -11.05 13.14
C ALA A 428 37.36 -10.44 13.70
N VAL A 429 37.35 -10.04 14.97
CA VAL A 429 36.19 -9.40 15.63
C VAL A 429 35.76 -8.14 14.87
N SER A 430 36.71 -7.28 14.51
CA SER A 430 36.45 -6.06 13.75
C SER A 430 35.87 -6.35 12.38
N ARG A 431 36.40 -7.36 11.67
CA ARG A 431 35.90 -7.77 10.35
C ARG A 431 34.46 -8.28 10.39
N HIS A 432 34.08 -8.99 11.44
CA HIS A 432 32.68 -9.41 11.61
C HIS A 432 31.72 -8.23 11.79
N PHE A 433 32.11 -7.20 12.55
CA PHE A 433 31.29 -5.99 12.66
C PHE A 433 31.25 -5.21 11.34
N GLN A 434 32.32 -5.21 10.56
CA GLN A 434 32.32 -4.63 9.21
C GLN A 434 31.37 -5.39 8.27
N ALA A 435 31.44 -6.72 8.24
CA ALA A 435 30.52 -7.56 7.46
C ALA A 435 29.05 -7.34 7.87
N ALA A 436 28.79 -7.18 9.17
CA ALA A 436 27.45 -6.86 9.66
C ALA A 436 26.95 -5.49 9.16
N ILE A 437 27.82 -4.48 9.04
CA ILE A 437 27.46 -3.16 8.51
C ILE A 437 27.10 -3.26 7.03
N ILE A 438 27.91 -3.98 6.23
CA ILE A 438 27.65 -4.19 4.79
C ILE A 438 26.26 -4.81 4.59
N ASP A 439 25.94 -5.88 5.32
CA ASP A 439 24.61 -6.50 5.23
C ASP A 439 23.48 -5.59 5.74
N CYS A 440 23.73 -4.76 6.77
CA CYS A 440 22.72 -3.78 7.19
C CYS A 440 22.45 -2.72 6.11
N ASP A 441 23.48 -2.30 5.39
CA ASP A 441 23.37 -1.32 4.30
C ASP A 441 22.61 -1.92 3.12
N MET A 442 22.99 -3.13 2.68
CA MET A 442 22.26 -3.86 1.63
C MET A 442 20.78 -4.07 1.99
N ALA A 443 20.48 -4.40 3.25
CA ALA A 443 19.10 -4.56 3.71
C ALA A 443 18.30 -3.24 3.67
N LEU A 444 18.91 -2.12 4.05
CA LEU A 444 18.26 -0.81 4.05
C LEU A 444 18.09 -0.23 2.63
N ASP A 445 19.00 -0.55 1.71
CA ASP A 445 18.87 -0.17 0.30
C ASP A 445 17.72 -0.92 -0.37
N LEU A 446 17.53 -2.20 -0.02
CA LEU A 446 16.45 -3.03 -0.56
C LEU A 446 15.08 -2.72 0.03
N ASP A 447 15.01 -2.37 1.33
CA ASP A 447 13.76 -2.08 2.03
C ASP A 447 13.94 -0.96 3.10
N PRO A 448 13.97 0.31 2.68
CA PRO A 448 14.30 1.43 3.57
C PRO A 448 13.20 1.76 4.58
N VAL A 449 11.97 1.29 4.35
CA VAL A 449 10.77 1.61 5.15
C VAL A 449 10.07 0.38 5.71
N GLY A 450 10.55 -0.83 5.42
CA GLY A 450 9.93 -2.06 5.88
C GLY A 450 10.00 -2.28 7.38
N ALA A 451 9.23 -3.26 7.85
CA ALA A 451 9.11 -3.60 9.26
C ALA A 451 10.47 -3.98 9.91
N ALA A 452 11.44 -4.44 9.12
CA ALA A 452 12.78 -4.77 9.61
C ALA A 452 13.75 -3.56 9.61
N ALA A 453 13.40 -2.43 9.00
CA ALA A 453 14.31 -1.30 8.79
C ALA A 453 14.77 -0.68 10.12
N ALA A 454 13.87 -0.43 11.06
CA ALA A 454 14.23 0.12 12.39
C ALA A 454 15.19 -0.82 13.15
N LYS A 455 14.90 -2.13 13.14
CA LYS A 455 15.78 -3.15 13.75
C LYS A 455 17.15 -3.22 13.07
N THR A 456 17.19 -3.04 11.75
CA THR A 456 18.43 -3.05 10.95
C THR A 456 19.28 -1.82 11.25
N CYS A 457 18.68 -0.63 11.35
CA CYS A 457 19.37 0.58 11.80
C CYS A 457 19.98 0.42 13.21
N LEU A 458 19.27 -0.21 14.14
CA LEU A 458 19.80 -0.49 15.48
C LEU A 458 20.98 -1.49 15.45
N ARG A 459 20.93 -2.52 14.59
CA ARG A 459 22.05 -3.44 14.38
C ARG A 459 23.27 -2.72 13.82
N LYS A 460 23.08 -1.89 12.78
CA LYS A 460 24.13 -1.03 12.19
C LYS A 460 24.77 -0.13 13.24
N CYS A 461 23.95 0.56 14.04
CA CYS A 461 24.42 1.39 15.16
C CYS A 461 25.30 0.60 16.14
N ARG A 462 24.85 -0.58 16.59
CA ARG A 462 25.61 -1.42 17.53
C ARG A 462 26.94 -1.90 16.94
N ALA A 463 26.96 -2.28 15.65
CA ALA A 463 28.19 -2.67 14.98
C ALA A 463 29.17 -1.50 14.84
N LEU A 464 28.69 -0.31 14.43
CA LEU A 464 29.51 0.90 14.33
C LEU A 464 30.13 1.32 15.67
N ARG A 465 29.37 1.21 16.78
CA ARG A 465 29.90 1.48 18.12
C ARG A 465 31.04 0.53 18.50
N ARG A 466 30.96 -0.74 18.13
CA ARG A 466 32.01 -1.73 18.39
C ARG A 466 33.29 -1.45 17.61
N LEU A 467 33.19 -0.74 16.49
CA LEU A 467 34.32 -0.26 15.70
C LEU A 467 34.82 1.13 16.09
N GLY A 468 34.26 1.76 17.13
CA GLY A 468 34.63 3.13 17.53
C GLY A 468 34.13 4.23 16.59
N ARG A 469 33.25 3.92 15.62
CA ARG A 469 32.66 4.88 14.66
C ARG A 469 31.45 5.59 15.26
N VAL A 470 31.70 6.43 16.27
CA VAL A 470 30.65 6.99 17.15
C VAL A 470 29.66 7.89 16.39
N GLU A 471 30.13 8.75 15.49
CA GLU A 471 29.26 9.69 14.77
C GLU A 471 28.27 8.97 13.85
N GLU A 472 28.76 7.98 13.10
CA GLU A 472 27.94 7.17 12.21
C GLU A 472 26.94 6.31 13.00
N ALA A 473 27.35 5.80 14.16
CA ALA A 473 26.44 5.09 15.05
C ALA A 473 25.29 5.99 15.53
N ALA A 474 25.58 7.25 15.86
CA ALA A 474 24.57 8.23 16.25
C ALA A 474 23.60 8.54 15.09
N ALA A 475 24.10 8.64 13.85
CA ALA A 475 23.26 8.81 12.67
C ALA A 475 22.33 7.61 12.45
N ALA A 476 22.84 6.38 12.56
CA ALA A 476 22.04 5.17 12.45
C ALA A 476 20.97 5.06 13.57
N ALA A 477 21.28 5.49 14.79
CA ALA A 477 20.33 5.52 15.89
C ALA A 477 19.18 6.51 15.65
N ARG A 478 19.47 7.72 15.17
CA ARG A 478 18.45 8.71 14.78
C ARG A 478 17.54 8.17 13.67
N ALA A 479 18.14 7.52 12.67
CA ALA A 479 17.38 6.87 11.59
C ALA A 479 16.48 5.74 12.12
N ALA A 480 16.90 5.00 13.14
CA ALA A 480 16.06 3.98 13.77
C ALA A 480 14.84 4.58 14.48
N LEU A 481 15.04 5.66 15.24
CA LEU A 481 13.95 6.35 15.97
C LEU A 481 12.91 6.94 15.01
N ALA A 482 13.37 7.68 14.00
CA ALA A 482 12.49 8.25 12.99
C ALA A 482 11.63 7.18 12.29
N LYS A 483 12.19 5.99 12.07
CA LYS A 483 11.48 4.86 11.45
C LYS A 483 10.50 4.17 12.41
N HIS A 484 10.83 4.10 13.70
CA HIS A 484 9.95 3.55 14.72
C HIS A 484 8.69 4.43 14.87
N ASP A 485 8.88 5.75 14.91
CA ASP A 485 7.78 6.72 15.03
C ASP A 485 6.85 6.69 13.80
N SER A 486 7.40 6.47 12.60
CA SER A 486 6.60 6.29 11.37
C SER A 486 5.88 4.94 11.27
N SER A 487 6.23 3.96 12.12
CA SER A 487 5.61 2.61 12.13
C SER A 487 4.59 2.40 13.24
N GLY A 488 4.45 3.38 14.15
CA GLY A 488 3.49 3.38 15.26
C GLY A 488 2.34 4.38 15.12
N GLY A 489 2.15 4.95 13.92
CA GLY A 489 1.07 5.88 13.58
C GLY A 489 -0.06 5.23 12.81
#